data_AF-A0A1M6S9T0-F1
#
_entry.id   AF-A0A1M6S9T0-F1
#
_cell.length_a   1.000
_cell.length_b   1.000
_cell.length_c   1.000
_cell.angle_alpha   90.00
_cell.angle_beta   90.00
_cell.angle_gamma   90.00
#
_symmetry.space_group_name_H-M   'P 1'
#
loop_
_entity.id
_entity.type
_entity.pdbx_description
1 polymer ?
#
loop_
_entity_poly.entity_id
_entity_poly.type
_entity_poly.pdbx_seq_one_letter_code
_entity_poly.pdbx_strand_id
1 'polypeptide(L)'
;MSLKITSAVLIAVLITPLSLSAGNGEQLYKMNCAACHQVENRQQPVVGPSLVEVNHLYAKKPKKYLEWCKEPGKKRKDAIQMPSMAHIPDEDLLDILEYIKTATKGKKFKPEKGVKPDPYKLTGEAAKKPRMQRIFMKDTSPASIAVTIDGQQSLCWDTVSCRMRYAWSGGFIDGYAYWKGNGNDLATPVGEIYYRAPGELRAGLVIAGTETAPKYQGYSVAGGLPTFLYQLGPAKVKETILSKDGKLAIRIQVEGSSAEVRYPLGDLAKTDVTHSAGKLDKGMLVLTASEAKDFTLTFNAK
;
A
#
# COMPACT_ATOMS: atom_id res chain seq x y z
N MET A 1 0.22 83.21 -57.67
CA MET A 1 0.09 83.29 -56.21
C MET A 1 -0.88 82.19 -55.77
N SER A 2 -0.61 81.54 -54.63
CA SER A 2 -1.36 80.43 -54.01
C SER A 2 -0.82 79.01 -54.27
N LEU A 3 0.17 78.65 -53.43
CA LEU A 3 0.65 77.31 -53.15
C LEU A 3 -0.42 76.57 -52.31
N LYS A 4 -0.91 75.41 -52.73
CA LYS A 4 -1.70 74.51 -51.87
C LYS A 4 -0.84 73.31 -51.47
N ILE A 5 -0.48 73.29 -50.20
CA ILE A 5 0.17 72.16 -49.52
C ILE A 5 -0.96 71.26 -49.03
N THR A 6 -1.02 70.02 -49.50
CA THR A 6 -1.85 68.97 -48.89
C THR A 6 -0.94 67.98 -48.18
N SER A 7 -1.03 67.95 -46.85
CA SER A 7 -0.31 67.07 -45.94
C SER A 7 -0.57 65.60 -46.23
N ALA A 8 0.49 64.83 -46.43
CA ALA A 8 0.45 63.37 -46.36
C ALA A 8 0.53 62.94 -44.89
N VAL A 9 -0.50 62.26 -44.39
CA VAL A 9 -0.52 61.65 -43.06
C VAL A 9 0.28 60.35 -43.12
N LEU A 10 1.40 60.31 -42.40
CA LEU A 10 2.24 59.13 -42.22
C LEU A 10 1.66 58.28 -41.08
N ILE A 11 0.99 57.17 -41.41
CA ILE A 11 0.53 56.19 -40.43
C ILE A 11 1.72 55.30 -40.06
N ALA A 12 2.31 55.55 -38.89
CA ALA A 12 3.32 54.67 -38.31
C ALA A 12 2.63 53.42 -37.73
N VAL A 13 2.77 52.28 -38.42
CA VAL A 13 2.38 50.97 -37.89
C VAL A 13 3.45 50.56 -36.87
N LEU A 14 3.12 50.70 -35.59
CA LEU A 14 3.87 50.11 -34.48
C LEU A 14 3.70 48.59 -34.56
N ILE A 15 4.67 47.91 -35.19
CA ILE A 15 4.83 46.47 -35.05
C ILE A 15 5.39 46.26 -33.65
N THR A 16 4.53 45.95 -32.69
CA THR A 16 4.98 45.39 -31.42
C THR A 16 5.60 44.02 -31.71
N PRO A 17 6.81 43.73 -31.24
CA PRO A 17 7.34 42.38 -31.33
C PRO A 17 6.44 41.50 -30.46
N LEU A 18 5.77 40.55 -31.09
CA LEU A 18 5.15 39.43 -30.40
C LEU A 18 6.30 38.70 -29.69
N SER A 19 6.38 38.81 -28.37
CA SER A 19 7.30 37.99 -27.57
C SER A 19 6.94 36.52 -27.79
N LEU A 20 7.72 35.84 -28.62
CA LEU A 20 7.65 34.42 -28.84
C LEU A 20 8.43 33.71 -27.73
N SER A 21 7.74 33.38 -26.64
CA SER A 21 8.05 32.21 -25.80
C SER A 21 6.75 31.73 -25.17
N ALA A 22 5.95 31.00 -25.95
CA ALA A 22 5.02 30.04 -25.38
C ALA A 22 5.80 28.73 -25.31
N GLY A 23 6.69 28.61 -24.32
CA GLY A 23 7.41 27.37 -24.12
C GLY A 23 6.41 26.24 -23.89
N ASN A 24 6.64 25.11 -24.55
CA ASN A 24 5.71 24.00 -24.60
C ASN A 24 5.71 23.24 -23.26
N GLY A 25 5.21 23.87 -22.20
CA GLY A 25 5.19 23.35 -20.83
C GLY A 25 4.53 21.99 -20.72
N GLU A 26 3.54 21.69 -21.58
CA GLU A 26 2.94 20.34 -21.66
C GLU A 26 3.94 19.30 -22.18
N GLN A 27 4.69 19.61 -23.24
CA GLN A 27 5.70 18.69 -23.78
C GLN A 27 6.85 18.51 -22.78
N LEU A 28 7.33 19.59 -22.18
CA LEU A 28 8.36 19.55 -21.13
C LEU A 28 7.90 18.69 -19.94
N TYR A 29 6.65 18.85 -19.52
CA TYR A 29 6.04 17.99 -18.49
C TYR A 29 6.00 16.52 -18.90
N LYS A 30 5.58 16.22 -20.13
CA LYS A 30 5.50 14.83 -20.64
C LYS A 30 6.87 14.15 -20.66
N MET A 31 7.93 14.89 -21.02
CA MET A 31 9.29 14.35 -21.10
C MET A 31 9.92 14.13 -19.72
N ASN A 32 9.64 15.01 -18.75
CA ASN A 32 10.41 15.06 -17.51
C ASN A 32 9.64 14.66 -16.24
N CYS A 33 8.31 14.77 -16.24
CA CYS A 33 7.52 14.70 -15.00
C CYS A 33 6.43 13.61 -15.04
N ALA A 34 5.87 13.32 -16.22
CA ALA A 34 4.70 12.45 -16.37
C ALA A 34 4.94 10.99 -15.96
N ALA A 35 6.21 10.55 -15.88
CA ALA A 35 6.55 9.21 -15.40
C ALA A 35 6.19 9.00 -13.92
N CYS A 36 6.21 10.07 -13.11
CA CYS A 36 5.97 9.99 -11.67
C CYS A 36 4.73 10.76 -11.22
N HIS A 37 4.42 11.87 -11.89
CA HIS A 37 3.31 12.75 -11.53
C HIS A 37 2.14 12.56 -12.47
N GLN A 38 0.94 12.44 -11.92
CA GLN A 38 -0.31 12.42 -12.68
C GLN A 38 -1.14 13.65 -12.31
N VAL A 39 -2.10 14.02 -13.15
CA VAL A 39 -2.93 15.21 -12.88
C VAL A 39 -3.69 15.06 -11.56
N GLU A 40 -4.32 13.91 -11.31
CA GLU A 40 -5.15 13.63 -10.12
C GLU A 40 -4.78 12.34 -9.38
N ASN A 41 -3.70 11.64 -9.77
CA ASN A 41 -3.31 10.33 -9.19
C ASN A 41 -4.42 9.26 -9.24
N ARG A 42 -5.04 9.09 -10.41
CA ARG A 42 -6.14 8.12 -10.61
C ARG A 42 -5.65 6.77 -11.14
N GLN A 43 -4.41 6.69 -11.63
CA GLN A 43 -3.83 5.48 -12.18
C GLN A 43 -2.75 4.92 -11.24
N GLN A 44 -2.63 3.60 -11.18
CA GLN A 44 -1.55 2.93 -10.44
C GLN A 44 -0.39 2.58 -11.39
N PRO A 45 0.88 2.62 -10.92
CA PRO A 45 1.32 3.04 -9.59
C PRO A 45 1.29 4.58 -9.42
N VAL A 46 0.93 5.04 -8.21
CA VAL A 46 1.11 6.44 -7.81
C VAL A 46 2.50 6.61 -7.20
N VAL A 47 3.36 7.39 -7.87
CA VAL A 47 4.76 7.58 -7.45
C VAL A 47 4.96 8.95 -6.80
N GLY A 48 4.52 10.01 -7.47
CA GLY A 48 4.61 11.39 -7.02
C GLY A 48 3.26 11.98 -6.59
N PRO A 49 3.26 13.14 -5.91
CA PRO A 49 2.05 13.91 -5.66
C PRO A 49 1.36 14.32 -6.97
N SER A 50 0.04 14.45 -6.93
CA SER A 50 -0.75 14.89 -8.09
C SER A 50 -0.41 16.33 -8.49
N LEU A 51 -0.60 16.68 -9.77
CA LEU A 51 -0.44 18.07 -10.20
C LEU A 51 -1.43 19.00 -9.49
N VAL A 52 -2.61 18.51 -9.09
CA VAL A 52 -3.57 19.29 -8.29
C VAL A 52 -2.95 19.71 -6.94
N GLU A 53 -2.20 18.82 -6.29
CA GLU A 53 -1.45 19.15 -5.07
C GLU A 53 -0.30 20.12 -5.37
N VAL A 54 0.50 19.85 -6.41
CA VAL A 54 1.62 20.73 -6.80
C VAL A 54 1.12 22.14 -7.09
N ASN A 55 0.02 22.27 -7.84
CA ASN A 55 -0.64 23.55 -8.11
C ASN A 55 -1.06 24.24 -6.81
N HIS A 56 -1.71 23.53 -5.90
CA HIS A 56 -2.10 24.08 -4.60
C HIS A 56 -0.91 24.63 -3.79
N LEU A 57 0.22 23.92 -3.82
CA LEU A 57 1.42 24.32 -3.07
C LEU A 57 2.17 25.50 -3.70
N TYR A 58 2.26 25.52 -5.04
CA TYR A 58 3.27 26.30 -5.75
C TYR A 58 2.73 27.30 -6.78
N ALA A 59 1.45 27.28 -7.17
CA ALA A 59 0.91 28.16 -8.22
C ALA A 59 1.23 29.65 -8.03
N LYS A 60 1.27 30.09 -6.77
CA LYS A 60 1.54 31.48 -6.37
C LYS A 60 2.95 31.67 -5.80
N LYS A 61 3.83 30.67 -5.91
CA LYS A 61 5.16 30.62 -5.28
C LYS A 61 6.22 30.07 -6.24
N PRO A 62 6.43 30.69 -7.42
CA PRO A 62 7.34 30.18 -8.45
C PRO A 62 8.78 30.00 -7.97
N LYS A 63 9.31 30.91 -7.13
CA LYS A 63 10.65 30.74 -6.53
C LYS A 63 10.78 29.44 -5.72
N LYS A 64 9.79 29.13 -4.88
CA LYS A 64 9.76 27.90 -4.09
C LYS A 64 9.55 26.65 -4.94
N TYR A 65 8.89 26.79 -6.10
CA TYR A 65 8.78 25.70 -7.07
C TYR A 65 10.14 25.37 -7.67
N LEU A 66 10.88 26.39 -8.13
CA LEU A 66 12.22 26.22 -8.69
C LEU A 66 13.21 25.63 -7.67
N GLU A 67 13.24 26.18 -6.46
CA GLU A 67 14.05 25.64 -5.35
C GLU A 67 13.73 24.16 -5.10
N TRP A 68 12.45 23.81 -5.02
CA TRP A 68 12.02 22.43 -4.80
C TRP A 68 12.38 21.49 -5.95
N CYS A 69 12.24 21.93 -7.21
CA CYS A 69 12.60 21.14 -8.38
C CYS A 69 14.10 20.89 -8.46
N LYS A 70 14.94 21.88 -8.11
CA LYS A 70 16.40 21.76 -8.14
C LYS A 70 16.95 20.95 -6.97
N GLU A 71 16.44 21.16 -5.76
CA GLU A 71 16.95 20.54 -4.54
C GLU A 71 15.82 19.93 -3.69
N PRO A 72 15.16 18.88 -4.19
CA PRO A 72 14.08 18.22 -3.46
C PRO A 72 14.62 17.41 -2.26
N GLY A 73 13.97 17.57 -1.10
CA GLY A 73 14.22 16.77 0.10
C GLY A 73 13.23 15.62 0.31
N LYS A 74 13.52 14.71 1.24
CA LYS A 74 12.55 13.67 1.67
C LYS A 74 11.44 14.30 2.52
N LYS A 75 10.24 14.43 1.95
CA LYS A 75 9.08 15.05 2.61
C LYS A 75 8.13 14.08 3.30
N ARG A 76 7.97 12.87 2.75
CA ARG A 76 7.04 11.86 3.29
C ARG A 76 7.84 10.63 3.72
N LYS A 77 7.51 10.06 4.89
CA LYS A 77 8.21 8.90 5.45
C LYS A 77 8.14 7.69 4.51
N ASP A 78 6.96 7.47 3.95
CA ASP A 78 6.60 6.29 3.15
C ASP A 78 6.59 6.53 1.64
N ALA A 79 7.06 7.70 1.17
CA ALA A 79 7.23 7.97 -0.25
C ALA A 79 8.71 8.07 -0.63
N ILE A 80 9.01 7.76 -1.89
CA ILE A 80 10.34 8.00 -2.45
C ILE A 80 10.65 9.51 -2.45
N GLN A 81 11.94 9.84 -2.32
CA GLN A 81 12.39 11.22 -2.51
C GLN A 81 12.33 11.56 -4.00
N MET A 82 11.78 12.73 -4.33
CA MET A 82 11.77 13.24 -5.70
C MET A 82 13.22 13.45 -6.17
N PRO A 83 13.59 13.04 -7.40
CA PRO A 83 14.93 13.31 -7.93
C PRO A 83 15.10 14.79 -8.28
N SER A 84 16.34 15.27 -8.23
CA SER A 84 16.69 16.64 -8.65
C SER A 84 16.43 16.83 -10.15
N MET A 85 15.79 17.96 -10.49
CA MET A 85 15.55 18.42 -11.85
C MET A 85 16.46 19.59 -12.24
N ALA A 86 17.65 19.70 -11.62
CA ALA A 86 18.58 20.80 -11.87
C ALA A 86 19.11 20.90 -13.32
N HIS A 87 18.93 19.84 -14.11
CA HIS A 87 19.26 19.82 -15.54
C HIS A 87 18.23 20.57 -16.42
N ILE A 88 17.07 20.91 -15.88
CA ILE A 88 16.02 21.67 -16.58
C ILE A 88 16.20 23.16 -16.28
N PRO A 89 16.30 24.03 -17.31
CA PRO A 89 16.37 25.48 -17.12
C PRO A 89 15.19 26.03 -16.31
N ASP A 90 15.41 27.15 -15.63
CA ASP A 90 14.37 27.79 -14.80
C ASP A 90 13.16 28.24 -15.63
N GLU A 91 13.38 28.72 -16.84
CA GLU A 91 12.33 29.11 -17.78
C GLU A 91 11.42 27.92 -18.13
N ASP A 92 12.01 26.78 -18.48
CA ASP A 92 11.29 25.54 -18.80
C ASP A 92 10.50 25.01 -17.59
N LEU A 93 11.08 25.09 -16.39
CA LEU A 93 10.38 24.73 -15.15
C LEU A 93 9.17 25.66 -14.91
N LEU A 94 9.31 26.96 -15.18
CA LEU A 94 8.19 27.90 -15.06
C LEU A 94 7.09 27.64 -16.10
N ASP A 95 7.44 27.22 -17.31
CA ASP A 95 6.48 26.79 -18.34
C ASP A 95 5.74 25.51 -17.92
N ILE A 96 6.45 24.55 -17.30
CA ILE A 96 5.81 23.38 -16.68
C ILE A 96 4.85 23.81 -15.56
N LEU A 97 5.23 24.78 -14.72
CA LEU A 97 4.36 25.29 -13.66
C LEU A 97 3.09 25.95 -14.24
N GLU A 98 3.20 26.66 -15.37
CA GLU A 98 2.04 27.24 -16.05
C GLU A 98 1.13 26.16 -16.66
N TYR A 99 1.73 25.11 -17.25
CA TYR A 99 0.98 23.93 -17.67
C TYR A 99 0.24 23.28 -16.49
N ILE A 100 0.89 23.11 -15.34
CA ILE A 100 0.28 22.55 -14.12
C ILE A 100 -0.96 23.35 -13.71
N LYS A 101 -0.91 24.68 -13.74
CA LYS A 101 -2.08 25.53 -13.45
C LYS A 101 -3.21 25.29 -14.45
N THR A 102 -2.88 25.22 -15.74
CA THR A 102 -3.85 24.99 -16.81
C THR A 102 -4.50 23.61 -16.73
N ALA A 103 -3.70 22.56 -16.61
CA ALA A 103 -4.14 21.16 -16.54
C ALA A 103 -4.99 20.86 -15.29
N THR A 104 -4.85 21.68 -14.24
CA THR A 104 -5.58 21.51 -12.97
C THR A 104 -6.70 22.54 -12.79
N LYS A 105 -7.01 23.35 -13.81
CA LYS A 105 -8.08 24.35 -13.77
C LYS A 105 -9.41 23.71 -13.36
N GLY A 106 -10.08 24.31 -12.37
CA GLY A 106 -11.35 23.82 -11.82
C GLY A 106 -11.23 22.62 -10.86
N LYS A 107 -10.05 22.00 -10.74
CA LYS A 107 -9.80 20.93 -9.77
C LYS A 107 -9.41 21.54 -8.42
N LYS A 108 -9.85 20.92 -7.33
CA LYS A 108 -9.52 21.35 -5.96
C LYS A 108 -8.66 20.31 -5.27
N PHE A 109 -7.53 20.74 -4.73
CA PHE A 109 -6.74 19.90 -3.85
C PHE A 109 -7.56 19.56 -2.62
N LYS A 110 -7.76 18.26 -2.41
CA LYS A 110 -8.29 17.72 -1.18
C LYS A 110 -7.09 17.07 -0.49
N PRO A 111 -6.56 17.64 0.60
CA PRO A 111 -5.55 16.94 1.38
C PRO A 111 -6.13 15.59 1.78
N GLU A 112 -5.30 14.55 1.79
CA GLU A 112 -5.66 13.31 2.46
C GLU A 112 -6.03 13.70 3.90
N LYS A 113 -7.32 13.57 4.22
CA LYS A 113 -7.76 13.82 5.59
C LYS A 113 -7.14 12.70 6.40
N GLY A 114 -6.40 13.05 7.45
CA GLY A 114 -6.04 12.08 8.47
C GLY A 114 -7.30 11.29 8.83
N VAL A 115 -7.20 9.97 8.76
CA VAL A 115 -8.33 9.09 9.08
C VAL A 115 -8.69 9.41 10.53
N LYS A 116 -9.90 9.96 10.74
CA LYS A 116 -10.39 10.13 12.10
C LYS A 116 -10.50 8.73 12.69
N PRO A 117 -9.85 8.46 13.83
CA PRO A 117 -9.88 7.13 14.41
C PRO A 117 -11.31 6.70 14.69
N ASP A 118 -11.57 5.41 14.62
CA ASP A 118 -12.87 4.81 14.90
C ASP A 118 -13.50 5.39 16.20
N PRO A 119 -14.63 6.13 16.11
CA PRO A 119 -15.31 6.67 17.28
C PRO A 119 -15.93 5.58 18.18
N TYR A 120 -16.04 4.35 17.68
CA TYR A 120 -16.56 3.18 18.39
C TYR A 120 -15.46 2.19 18.79
N LYS A 121 -14.18 2.61 18.74
CA LYS A 121 -13.06 1.76 19.13
C LYS A 121 -13.27 1.20 20.53
N LEU A 122 -13.17 -0.13 20.65
CA LEU A 122 -13.21 -0.82 21.93
C LEU A 122 -12.04 -0.38 22.82
N THR A 123 -12.31 -0.22 24.12
CA THR A 123 -11.32 0.16 25.14
C THR A 123 -11.39 -0.78 26.36
N GLY A 124 -10.40 -0.68 27.25
CA GLY A 124 -10.34 -1.47 28.48
C GLY A 124 -10.29 -2.98 28.25
N GLU A 125 -10.95 -3.74 29.12
CA GLU A 125 -10.95 -5.22 29.08
C GLU A 125 -11.59 -5.79 27.81
N ALA A 126 -12.57 -5.10 27.23
CA ALA A 126 -13.18 -5.53 25.97
C ALA A 126 -12.17 -5.54 24.83
N ALA A 127 -11.25 -4.56 24.80
CA ALA A 127 -10.20 -4.47 23.79
C ALA A 127 -9.20 -5.63 23.87
N LYS A 128 -9.02 -6.25 25.04
CA LYS A 128 -8.05 -7.32 25.30
C LYS A 128 -8.52 -8.73 24.94
N LYS A 129 -9.78 -8.90 24.54
CA LYS A 129 -10.33 -10.22 24.20
C LYS A 129 -9.90 -10.67 22.80
N PRO A 130 -9.73 -11.99 22.57
CA PRO A 130 -9.59 -12.52 21.22
C PRO A 130 -10.79 -12.16 20.35
N ARG A 131 -10.55 -11.74 19.11
CA ARG A 131 -11.61 -11.39 18.15
C ARG A 131 -11.20 -11.75 16.73
N MET A 132 -12.20 -11.96 15.89
CA MET A 132 -12.03 -12.06 14.45
C MET A 132 -13.06 -11.19 13.72
N GLN A 133 -12.66 -10.64 12.58
CA GLN A 133 -13.51 -9.81 11.74
C GLN A 133 -13.24 -10.09 10.27
N ARG A 134 -14.28 -10.42 9.49
CA ARG A 134 -14.18 -10.39 8.03
C ARG A 134 -14.19 -8.93 7.58
N ILE A 135 -13.14 -8.51 6.88
CA ILE A 135 -12.98 -7.12 6.44
C ILE A 135 -11.98 -7.01 5.29
N PHE A 136 -12.13 -5.99 4.45
CA PHE A 136 -11.16 -5.74 3.38
C PHE A 136 -9.92 -5.07 3.97
N MET A 137 -8.75 -5.61 3.65
CA MET A 137 -7.48 -5.05 4.09
C MET A 137 -6.54 -4.84 2.89
N LYS A 138 -5.55 -3.97 3.09
CA LYS A 138 -4.55 -3.69 2.07
C LYS A 138 -3.65 -4.90 1.84
N ASP A 139 -3.17 -5.08 0.60
CA ASP A 139 -2.21 -6.12 0.21
C ASP A 139 -2.75 -7.55 0.46
N THR A 140 -4.07 -7.73 0.40
CA THR A 140 -4.76 -9.02 0.54
C THR A 140 -5.91 -9.16 -0.46
N SER A 141 -6.50 -10.35 -0.56
CA SER A 141 -7.75 -10.51 -1.32
C SER A 141 -8.94 -9.86 -0.59
N PRO A 142 -10.05 -9.56 -1.30
CA PRO A 142 -11.28 -9.08 -0.66
C PRO A 142 -11.87 -10.03 0.39
N ALA A 143 -11.42 -11.29 0.45
CA ALA A 143 -11.91 -12.28 1.41
C ALA A 143 -11.01 -12.41 2.65
N SER A 144 -10.58 -11.27 3.18
CA SER A 144 -9.68 -11.22 4.34
C SER A 144 -10.40 -11.34 5.67
N ILE A 145 -9.69 -11.90 6.65
CA ILE A 145 -10.12 -12.09 8.03
C ILE A 145 -9.02 -11.55 8.94
N ALA A 146 -9.31 -10.44 9.61
CA ALA A 146 -8.46 -9.93 10.68
C ALA A 146 -8.71 -10.74 11.95
N VAL A 147 -7.67 -11.14 12.66
CA VAL A 147 -7.76 -11.83 13.95
C VAL A 147 -6.84 -11.13 14.95
N THR A 148 -7.31 -10.93 16.18
CA THR A 148 -6.46 -10.53 17.31
C THR A 148 -6.55 -11.58 18.40
N ILE A 149 -5.42 -11.92 19.00
CA ILE A 149 -5.36 -12.95 20.05
C ILE A 149 -5.57 -12.36 21.45
N ASP A 150 -5.27 -11.08 21.64
CA ASP A 150 -5.28 -10.43 22.96
C ASP A 150 -5.50 -8.90 22.87
N GLY A 151 -5.94 -8.41 21.70
CA GLY A 151 -6.05 -6.97 21.43
C GLY A 151 -4.75 -6.27 21.04
N GLN A 152 -3.59 -6.90 21.27
CA GLN A 152 -2.28 -6.32 20.99
C GLN A 152 -1.60 -7.01 19.81
N GLN A 153 -1.61 -8.34 19.78
CA GLN A 153 -1.06 -9.17 18.72
C GLN A 153 -2.17 -9.59 17.76
N SER A 154 -1.97 -9.30 16.48
CA SER A 154 -2.99 -9.47 15.47
C SER A 154 -2.40 -9.94 14.14
N LEU A 155 -3.24 -10.55 13.31
CA LEU A 155 -2.88 -11.03 11.98
C LEU A 155 -4.02 -10.81 10.97
N CYS A 156 -3.66 -10.82 9.70
CA CYS A 156 -4.61 -10.87 8.59
C CYS A 156 -4.43 -12.20 7.87
N TRP A 157 -5.51 -13.00 7.82
CA TRP A 157 -5.58 -14.27 7.12
C TRP A 157 -6.46 -14.13 5.88
N ASP A 158 -6.07 -14.72 4.76
CA ASP A 158 -6.69 -14.54 3.46
C ASP A 158 -7.30 -15.84 2.96
N THR A 159 -8.62 -15.87 2.70
CA THR A 159 -9.30 -17.11 2.32
C THR A 159 -9.11 -17.51 0.87
N VAL A 160 -8.60 -16.63 0.00
CA VAL A 160 -8.28 -16.99 -1.40
C VAL A 160 -6.96 -17.73 -1.46
N SER A 161 -5.94 -17.24 -0.75
CA SER A 161 -4.62 -17.87 -0.70
C SER A 161 -4.42 -18.82 0.50
N CYS A 162 -5.45 -18.96 1.34
CA CYS A 162 -5.46 -19.78 2.55
C CYS A 162 -4.19 -19.65 3.39
N ARG A 163 -3.86 -18.42 3.79
CA ARG A 163 -2.62 -18.12 4.53
C ARG A 163 -2.70 -16.84 5.33
N MET A 164 -1.83 -16.72 6.34
CA MET A 164 -1.50 -15.45 6.95
C MET A 164 -0.75 -14.56 5.95
N ARG A 165 -1.19 -13.32 5.79
CA ARG A 165 -0.59 -12.30 4.91
C ARG A 165 0.42 -11.44 5.65
N TYR A 166 0.10 -11.04 6.87
CA TYR A 166 0.96 -10.28 7.76
C TYR A 166 0.46 -10.32 9.21
N ALA A 167 1.35 -10.03 10.14
CA ALA A 167 1.07 -9.87 11.56
C ALA A 167 1.60 -8.53 12.09
N TRP A 168 0.92 -7.99 13.09
CA TRP A 168 1.24 -6.69 13.67
C TRP A 168 1.00 -6.64 15.18
N SER A 169 1.63 -5.66 15.82
CA SER A 169 1.52 -5.39 17.25
C SER A 169 1.05 -3.95 17.52
N GLY A 170 0.19 -3.77 18.52
CA GLY A 170 -0.23 -2.45 19.02
C GLY A 170 -1.74 -2.21 18.99
N GLY A 171 -2.53 -3.19 18.54
CA GLY A 171 -3.96 -3.06 18.41
C GLY A 171 -4.56 -4.12 17.47
N PHE A 172 -5.87 -4.00 17.24
CA PHE A 172 -6.57 -4.80 16.25
C PHE A 172 -6.64 -4.06 14.91
N ILE A 173 -7.80 -3.57 14.50
CA ILE A 173 -8.01 -2.85 13.24
C ILE A 173 -8.81 -1.57 13.50
N ASP A 174 -8.58 -0.56 12.67
CA ASP A 174 -9.54 0.53 12.45
C ASP A 174 -10.33 0.19 11.18
N GLY A 175 -11.56 -0.26 11.37
CA GLY A 175 -12.50 -0.61 10.30
C GLY A 175 -13.48 0.51 9.97
N TYR A 176 -13.38 1.68 10.59
CA TYR A 176 -14.44 2.68 10.54
C TYR A 176 -14.69 3.24 9.15
N ALA A 177 -13.62 3.49 8.38
CA ALA A 177 -13.73 3.93 6.99
C ALA A 177 -14.48 2.90 6.13
N TYR A 178 -14.13 1.62 6.27
CA TYR A 178 -14.81 0.50 5.60
C TYR A 178 -16.30 0.45 5.98
N TRP A 179 -16.65 0.48 7.26
CA TRP A 179 -18.04 0.36 7.71
C TRP A 179 -18.88 1.57 7.31
N LYS A 180 -18.38 2.79 7.55
CA LYS A 180 -19.06 4.03 7.17
C LYS A 180 -19.26 4.12 5.65
N GLY A 181 -18.31 3.59 4.88
CA GLY A 181 -18.34 3.57 3.43
C GLY A 181 -19.12 2.40 2.81
N ASN A 182 -19.76 1.54 3.61
CA ASN A 182 -20.41 0.30 3.14
C ASN A 182 -19.51 -0.57 2.26
N GLY A 183 -18.24 -0.73 2.68
CA GLY A 183 -17.27 -1.57 1.97
C GLY A 183 -16.52 -0.89 0.82
N ASN A 184 -16.70 0.41 0.61
CA ASN A 184 -15.98 1.18 -0.41
C ASN A 184 -14.58 1.65 0.01
N ASP A 185 -14.09 1.23 1.18
CA ASP A 185 -12.77 1.58 1.70
C ASP A 185 -12.11 0.34 2.34
N LEU A 186 -10.88 0.45 2.82
CA LEU A 186 -10.14 -0.62 3.48
C LEU A 186 -10.01 -0.36 4.99
N ALA A 187 -9.95 -1.43 5.77
CA ALA A 187 -9.52 -1.33 7.16
C ALA A 187 -8.00 -1.22 7.27
N THR A 188 -7.55 -0.53 8.31
CA THR A 188 -6.12 -0.34 8.59
C THR A 188 -5.71 -1.07 9.86
N PRO A 189 -4.54 -1.73 9.90
CA PRO A 189 -3.97 -2.25 11.14
C PRO A 189 -3.76 -1.12 12.14
N VAL A 190 -4.11 -1.35 13.41
CA VAL A 190 -3.74 -0.45 14.51
C VAL A 190 -2.42 -0.94 15.08
N GLY A 191 -1.34 -0.18 14.84
CA GLY A 191 0.00 -0.51 15.30
C GLY A 191 0.96 -0.77 14.14
N GLU A 192 2.02 -1.54 14.42
CA GLU A 192 3.14 -1.75 13.51
C GLU A 192 3.19 -3.19 13.01
N ILE A 193 3.26 -3.36 11.70
CA ILE A 193 3.45 -4.67 11.06
C ILE A 193 4.90 -5.11 11.30
N TYR A 194 5.05 -6.29 11.92
CA TYR A 194 6.37 -6.88 12.18
C TYR A 194 6.68 -8.04 11.23
N TYR A 195 5.66 -8.76 10.73
CA TYR A 195 5.80 -9.88 9.80
C TYR A 195 4.99 -9.65 8.53
N ARG A 196 5.56 -9.97 7.36
CA ARG A 196 4.82 -10.07 6.09
C ARG A 196 5.17 -11.38 5.39
N ALA A 197 4.18 -12.16 5.02
CA ALA A 197 4.40 -13.38 4.24
C ALA A 197 4.85 -13.04 2.79
N PRO A 198 5.51 -13.97 2.07
CA PRO A 198 5.94 -13.70 0.69
C PRO A 198 4.77 -13.31 -0.23
N GLY A 199 4.98 -12.37 -1.14
CA GLY A 199 3.90 -11.74 -1.92
C GLY A 199 3.19 -12.70 -2.89
N GLU A 200 3.96 -13.48 -3.64
CA GLU A 200 3.48 -14.23 -4.83
C GLU A 200 3.12 -15.69 -4.56
N LEU A 201 2.66 -16.01 -3.34
CA LEU A 201 2.30 -17.38 -3.00
C LEU A 201 0.86 -17.72 -3.39
N ARG A 202 0.70 -18.86 -4.07
CA ARG A 202 -0.60 -19.48 -4.38
C ARG A 202 -1.30 -20.03 -3.14
N ALA A 203 -0.54 -20.52 -2.15
CA ALA A 203 -1.02 -21.09 -0.90
C ALA A 203 -0.09 -20.75 0.28
N GLY A 204 -0.55 -20.96 1.52
CA GLY A 204 0.28 -20.81 2.73
C GLY A 204 1.39 -21.86 2.88
N LEU A 205 1.25 -22.98 2.16
CA LEU A 205 2.15 -24.12 2.17
C LEU A 205 2.38 -24.61 0.75
N VAL A 206 3.50 -25.29 0.52
CA VAL A 206 3.79 -26.05 -0.70
C VAL A 206 3.89 -27.52 -0.34
N ILE A 207 3.11 -28.36 -1.02
CA ILE A 207 3.20 -29.82 -0.90
C ILE A 207 3.87 -30.32 -2.18
N ALA A 208 4.97 -31.06 -2.06
CA ALA A 208 5.71 -31.52 -3.23
C ALA A 208 4.79 -32.32 -4.19
N GLY A 209 4.82 -31.97 -5.48
CA GLY A 209 3.95 -32.55 -6.50
C GLY A 209 2.52 -32.00 -6.54
N THR A 210 2.19 -30.95 -5.77
CA THR A 210 0.88 -30.28 -5.81
C THR A 210 1.00 -28.88 -6.41
N GLU A 211 0.30 -28.63 -7.51
CA GLU A 211 0.25 -27.32 -8.17
C GLU A 211 -1.11 -26.61 -8.09
N THR A 212 -2.10 -27.25 -7.47
CA THR A 212 -3.46 -26.72 -7.37
C THR A 212 -3.55 -25.55 -6.39
N ALA A 213 -4.42 -24.59 -6.70
CA ALA A 213 -4.77 -23.53 -5.77
C ALA A 213 -5.49 -24.11 -4.53
N PRO A 214 -5.32 -23.51 -3.34
CA PRO A 214 -6.00 -23.98 -2.16
C PRO A 214 -7.51 -23.69 -2.27
N LYS A 215 -8.33 -24.62 -1.78
CA LYS A 215 -9.78 -24.47 -1.70
C LYS A 215 -10.19 -24.30 -0.25
N TYR A 216 -10.53 -23.07 0.13
CA TYR A 216 -11.07 -22.77 1.44
C TYR A 216 -12.37 -23.54 1.70
N GLN A 217 -12.48 -24.15 2.89
CA GLN A 217 -13.60 -25.00 3.28
C GLN A 217 -14.40 -24.45 4.48
N GLY A 218 -13.90 -23.40 5.15
CA GLY A 218 -14.58 -22.78 6.29
C GLY A 218 -13.65 -22.58 7.49
N TYR A 219 -14.25 -22.20 8.61
CA TYR A 219 -13.58 -22.15 9.90
C TYR A 219 -14.51 -22.58 11.04
N SER A 220 -13.94 -23.00 12.15
CA SER A 220 -14.60 -23.07 13.46
C SER A 220 -13.98 -22.03 14.41
N VAL A 221 -14.68 -21.69 15.48
CA VAL A 221 -14.19 -20.71 16.48
C VAL A 221 -14.29 -21.32 17.86
N ALA A 222 -13.20 -21.25 18.63
CA ALA A 222 -13.15 -21.64 20.03
C ALA A 222 -12.44 -20.54 20.83
N GLY A 223 -13.03 -20.06 21.92
CA GLY A 223 -12.44 -18.99 22.74
C GLY A 223 -12.20 -17.67 21.98
N GLY A 224 -12.94 -17.43 20.89
CA GLY A 224 -12.75 -16.26 20.03
C GLY A 224 -11.63 -16.39 18.98
N LEU A 225 -10.93 -17.52 18.94
CA LEU A 225 -9.85 -17.79 17.98
C LEU A 225 -10.30 -18.79 16.90
N PRO A 226 -9.98 -18.54 15.62
CA PRO A 226 -10.38 -19.40 14.52
C PRO A 226 -9.45 -20.60 14.32
N THR A 227 -10.04 -21.71 13.87
CA THR A 227 -9.36 -22.77 13.13
C THR A 227 -9.85 -22.77 11.70
N PHE A 228 -8.97 -22.45 10.76
CA PHE A 228 -9.26 -22.42 9.33
C PHE A 228 -9.07 -23.81 8.71
N LEU A 229 -9.96 -24.16 7.78
CA LEU A 229 -9.97 -25.44 7.07
C LEU A 229 -9.88 -25.17 5.57
N TYR A 230 -8.96 -25.86 4.91
CA TYR A 230 -8.84 -25.79 3.45
C TYR A 230 -8.25 -27.07 2.86
N GLN A 231 -8.48 -27.26 1.56
CA GLN A 231 -7.91 -28.35 0.77
C GLN A 231 -6.73 -27.81 -0.05
N LEU A 232 -5.63 -28.54 -0.11
CA LEU A 232 -4.50 -28.27 -1.01
C LEU A 232 -4.08 -29.57 -1.69
N GLY A 233 -4.40 -29.72 -2.98
CA GLY A 233 -4.28 -31.00 -3.68
C GLY A 233 -5.07 -32.11 -2.95
N PRO A 234 -4.46 -33.27 -2.66
CA PRO A 234 -5.11 -34.34 -1.89
C PRO A 234 -5.16 -34.05 -0.37
N ALA A 235 -4.41 -33.06 0.12
CA ALA A 235 -4.27 -32.81 1.54
C ALA A 235 -5.38 -31.92 2.11
N LYS A 236 -5.88 -32.29 3.29
CA LYS A 236 -6.69 -31.43 4.15
C LYS A 236 -5.76 -30.70 5.11
N VAL A 237 -5.87 -29.39 5.17
CA VAL A 237 -5.06 -28.55 6.06
C VAL A 237 -5.94 -27.86 7.08
N LYS A 238 -5.52 -27.90 8.34
CA LYS A 238 -6.08 -27.12 9.44
C LYS A 238 -5.05 -26.12 9.94
N GLU A 239 -5.42 -24.86 10.06
CA GLU A 239 -4.61 -23.81 10.70
C GLU A 239 -5.36 -23.24 11.90
N THR A 240 -4.91 -23.56 13.11
CA THR A 240 -5.47 -23.04 14.36
C THR A 240 -4.63 -21.86 14.85
N ILE A 241 -5.28 -20.70 14.99
CA ILE A 241 -4.66 -19.52 15.60
C ILE A 241 -4.67 -19.69 17.12
N LEU A 242 -3.51 -19.46 17.74
CA LEU A 242 -3.27 -19.66 19.17
C LEU A 242 -2.62 -18.41 19.78
N SER A 243 -2.88 -18.21 21.07
CA SER A 243 -2.08 -17.36 21.94
C SER A 243 -1.18 -18.25 22.79
N LYS A 244 0.14 -18.09 22.66
CA LYS A 244 1.14 -18.82 23.45
C LYS A 244 2.01 -17.82 24.20
N ASP A 245 1.77 -17.66 25.50
CA ASP A 245 2.47 -16.69 26.35
C ASP A 245 2.41 -15.25 25.80
N GLY A 246 1.24 -14.85 25.27
CA GLY A 246 1.02 -13.55 24.63
C GLY A 246 1.64 -13.41 23.24
N LYS A 247 2.19 -14.48 22.67
CA LYS A 247 2.73 -14.52 21.30
C LYS A 247 1.73 -15.14 20.35
N LEU A 248 1.76 -14.66 19.11
CA LEU A 248 0.97 -15.24 18.04
C LEU A 248 1.56 -16.58 17.62
N ALA A 249 0.77 -17.64 17.69
CA ALA A 249 1.14 -18.96 17.17
C ALA A 249 0.09 -19.50 16.19
N ILE A 250 0.55 -20.28 15.22
CA ILE A 250 -0.29 -20.99 14.26
C ILE A 250 0.09 -22.46 14.34
N ARG A 251 -0.83 -23.30 14.81
CA ARG A 251 -0.71 -24.76 14.72
C ARG A 251 -1.27 -25.21 13.39
N ILE A 252 -0.50 -25.99 12.65
CA ILE A 252 -0.79 -26.45 11.31
C ILE A 252 -0.81 -27.97 11.31
N GLN A 253 -1.87 -28.54 10.77
CA GLN A 253 -2.04 -29.99 10.64
C GLN A 253 -2.34 -30.33 9.19
N VAL A 254 -1.48 -31.13 8.57
CA VAL A 254 -1.63 -31.60 7.19
C VAL A 254 -1.97 -33.09 7.19
N GLU A 255 -3.16 -33.44 6.71
CA GLU A 255 -3.67 -34.80 6.62
C GLU A 255 -3.85 -35.21 5.15
N GLY A 256 -3.63 -36.49 4.82
CA GLY A 256 -3.88 -37.01 3.46
C GLY A 256 -2.75 -36.77 2.44
N SER A 257 -1.54 -36.43 2.89
CA SER A 257 -0.34 -36.37 2.06
C SER A 257 0.82 -37.14 2.70
N SER A 258 1.60 -37.83 1.87
CA SER A 258 2.88 -38.45 2.24
C SER A 258 4.09 -37.68 1.68
N ALA A 259 3.86 -36.54 1.03
CA ALA A 259 4.89 -35.73 0.42
C ALA A 259 5.51 -34.74 1.42
N GLU A 260 6.71 -34.26 1.10
CA GLU A 260 7.35 -33.16 1.80
C GLU A 260 6.47 -31.89 1.78
N VAL A 261 6.46 -31.17 2.90
CA VAL A 261 5.74 -29.91 3.05
C VAL A 261 6.73 -28.79 3.30
N ARG A 262 6.55 -27.66 2.62
CA ARG A 262 7.34 -26.45 2.82
C ARG A 262 6.42 -25.30 3.23
N TYR A 263 6.79 -24.57 4.27
CA TYR A 263 6.17 -23.31 4.65
C TYR A 263 7.11 -22.16 4.29
N PRO A 264 6.82 -21.36 3.24
CA PRO A 264 7.65 -20.21 2.90
C PRO A 264 7.56 -19.12 3.96
N LEU A 265 8.70 -18.75 4.54
CA LEU A 265 8.80 -17.64 5.49
C LEU A 265 9.01 -16.34 4.70
N GLY A 266 8.37 -15.27 5.17
CA GLY A 266 8.44 -13.96 4.52
C GLY A 266 9.50 -13.05 5.11
N ASP A 267 9.14 -11.77 5.26
CA ASP A 267 10.02 -10.75 5.85
C ASP A 267 10.20 -11.00 7.36
N LEU A 268 11.43 -11.34 7.74
CA LEU A 268 11.86 -11.59 9.12
C LEU A 268 12.70 -10.45 9.70
N ALA A 269 12.82 -9.30 9.01
CA ALA A 269 13.65 -8.19 9.49
C ALA A 269 13.23 -7.70 10.89
N LYS A 270 11.92 -7.72 11.18
CA LYS A 270 11.32 -7.34 12.47
C LYS A 270 10.65 -8.50 13.21
N THR A 271 10.86 -9.74 12.76
CA THR A 271 10.20 -10.93 13.33
C THR A 271 11.20 -12.00 13.70
N ASP A 272 11.07 -12.57 14.89
CA ASP A 272 11.62 -13.87 15.23
C ASP A 272 10.54 -14.94 15.06
N VAL A 273 10.89 -16.04 14.38
CA VAL A 273 10.00 -17.18 14.17
C VAL A 273 10.62 -18.42 14.78
N THR A 274 9.85 -19.12 15.61
CA THR A 274 10.21 -20.45 16.12
C THR A 274 9.26 -21.51 15.59
N HIS A 275 9.73 -22.75 15.49
CA HIS A 275 8.98 -23.88 14.95
C HIS A 275 9.16 -25.13 15.82
N SER A 276 8.14 -25.99 15.88
CA SER A 276 8.18 -27.21 16.71
C SER A 276 8.78 -28.44 16.00
N ALA A 277 8.88 -28.42 14.68
CA ALA A 277 9.36 -29.53 13.85
C ALA A 277 9.94 -28.99 12.53
N GLY A 278 10.59 -29.84 11.74
CA GLY A 278 11.20 -29.45 10.46
C GLY A 278 12.53 -28.71 10.60
N LYS A 279 13.08 -28.26 9.48
CA LYS A 279 14.35 -27.54 9.39
C LYS A 279 14.22 -26.33 8.48
N LEU A 280 14.89 -25.24 8.84
CA LEU A 280 14.97 -24.07 7.97
C LEU A 280 15.95 -24.32 6.82
N ASP A 281 15.49 -24.10 5.60
CA ASP A 281 16.30 -24.15 4.38
C ASP A 281 15.85 -23.03 3.44
N LYS A 282 16.79 -22.15 3.04
CA LYS A 282 16.58 -21.07 2.06
C LYS A 282 15.29 -20.25 2.27
N GLY A 283 15.03 -19.83 3.51
CA GLY A 283 13.85 -19.01 3.84
C GLY A 283 12.53 -19.80 3.89
N MET A 284 12.58 -21.12 3.95
CA MET A 284 11.41 -21.99 4.12
C MET A 284 11.61 -22.89 5.33
N LEU A 285 10.53 -23.19 6.04
CA LEU A 285 10.49 -24.35 6.92
C LEU A 285 10.17 -25.59 6.08
N VAL A 286 11.10 -26.54 6.03
CA VAL A 286 10.95 -27.81 5.32
C VAL A 286 10.62 -28.90 6.34
N LEU A 287 9.53 -29.64 6.07
CA LEU A 287 9.01 -30.69 6.93
C LEU A 287 8.86 -31.99 6.15
N THR A 288 9.25 -33.10 6.77
CA THR A 288 8.82 -34.43 6.32
C THR A 288 7.30 -34.56 6.45
N ALA A 289 6.70 -35.51 5.73
CA ALA A 289 5.28 -35.78 5.85
C ALA A 289 4.85 -36.15 7.29
N SER A 290 5.74 -36.78 8.07
CA SER A 290 5.44 -37.11 9.47
C SER A 290 5.42 -35.86 10.35
N GLU A 291 6.39 -34.95 10.17
CA GLU A 291 6.44 -33.67 10.89
C GLU A 291 5.26 -32.77 10.50
N ALA A 292 4.83 -32.81 9.23
CA ALA A 292 3.73 -32.00 8.73
C ALA A 292 2.35 -32.39 9.28
N LYS A 293 2.20 -33.58 9.88
CA LYS A 293 0.95 -34.00 10.52
C LYS A 293 0.52 -33.04 11.63
N ASP A 294 1.49 -32.47 12.35
CA ASP A 294 1.23 -31.51 13.42
C ASP A 294 2.50 -30.71 13.74
N PHE A 295 2.50 -29.43 13.40
CA PHE A 295 3.57 -28.52 13.77
C PHE A 295 3.03 -27.13 14.11
N THR A 296 3.82 -26.36 14.84
CA THR A 296 3.45 -25.00 15.25
C THR A 296 4.54 -24.02 14.85
N LEU A 297 4.13 -22.89 14.29
CA LEU A 297 4.94 -21.70 14.08
C LEU A 297 4.56 -20.65 15.12
N THR A 298 5.53 -20.05 15.80
CA THR A 298 5.30 -18.91 16.72
C THR A 298 6.03 -17.69 16.20
N PHE A 299 5.33 -16.57 16.10
CA PHE A 299 5.82 -15.30 15.57
C PHE A 299 5.95 -14.29 16.71
N ASN A 300 7.10 -13.63 16.79
CA ASN A 300 7.41 -12.64 17.81
C ASN A 300 8.00 -11.38 17.18
N ALA A 301 7.51 -10.20 17.55
CA ALA A 301 8.11 -8.94 17.16
C ALA A 301 9.50 -8.78 17.83
N LYS A 302 10.47 -8.26 17.08
CA LYS A 302 11.80 -7.88 17.58
C LYS A 302 11.78 -6.52 18.27
#